data_AF-A0A7S1TIT7-F1
#
_entry.id   AF-A0A7S1TIT7-F1
#
_cell.length_a   1.000
_cell.length_b   1.000
_cell.length_c   1.000
_cell.angle_alpha   90.00
_cell.angle_beta   90.00
_cell.angle_gamma   90.00
#
_symmetry.space_group_name_H-M   'P 1'
#
loop_
_entity.id
_entity.type
_entity.pdbx_description
1 polymer ?
#
loop_
_entity_poly.entity_id
_entity_poly.type
_entity_poly.pdbx_seq_one_letter_code
_entity_poly.pdbx_strand_id
1 'polypeptide(L)'
;MDATLGSLRNRAVDLRTTVGELREAAAGMADGLTSVQWPVMLDKYDGLCRIFYQFTDDVERAISEIGLNCLIIQPATMPAGVDLESTLDSIPDLLRTKLDPEIEEEHAALVSSSERNESKEEINRRARMFNDYVEDIELKIADWRDTFIAGKEPPLKPVVPSADDDAIIRIIEFGDGLQ
;
A
#
# COMPACT_ATOMS: atom_id res chain seq x y z
N MET A 1 6.11 18.30 17.77
CA MET A 1 7.11 17.41 17.14
C MET A 1 7.01 15.99 17.70
N ASP A 2 7.07 15.82 19.02
CA ASP A 2 7.04 14.49 19.66
C ASP A 2 5.76 13.67 19.44
N ALA A 3 4.59 14.31 19.35
CA ALA A 3 3.32 13.58 19.18
C ALA A 3 3.22 12.87 17.82
N THR A 4 3.58 13.55 16.71
CA THR A 4 3.52 13.00 15.35
C THR A 4 4.53 11.87 15.15
N LEU A 5 5.78 12.07 15.61
CA LEU A 5 6.80 11.02 15.61
C LEU A 5 6.46 9.86 16.54
N GLY A 6 5.81 10.15 17.68
CA GLY A 6 5.28 9.15 18.59
C GLY A 6 4.19 8.28 17.94
N SER A 7 3.28 8.88 17.16
CA SER A 7 2.28 8.15 16.37
C SER A 7 2.94 7.21 15.38
N LEU A 8 3.88 7.72 14.57
CA LEU A 8 4.63 6.92 13.59
C LEU A 8 5.37 5.76 14.25
N ARG A 9 6.01 6.00 15.40
CA ARG A 9 6.69 4.96 16.17
C ARG A 9 5.72 3.87 16.62
N ASN A 10 4.57 4.25 17.18
CA ASN A 10 3.58 3.28 17.63
C ASN A 10 3.05 2.44 16.47
N ARG A 11 2.75 3.07 15.32
CA ARG A 11 2.35 2.36 14.10
C ARG A 11 3.41 1.40 13.58
N ALA A 12 4.69 1.79 13.59
CA ALA A 12 5.78 0.92 13.20
C ALA A 12 5.92 -0.30 14.14
N VAL A 13 5.65 -0.13 15.44
CA VAL A 13 5.59 -1.24 16.39
C VAL A 13 4.41 -2.17 16.10
N ASP A 14 3.23 -1.62 15.81
CA ASP A 14 2.04 -2.41 15.46
C ASP A 14 2.26 -3.24 14.17
N LEU A 15 2.90 -2.64 13.15
CA LEU A 15 3.32 -3.34 11.94
C LEU A 15 4.23 -4.51 12.26
N ARG A 16 5.28 -4.26 13.06
CA ARG A 16 6.24 -5.31 13.45
C ARG A 16 5.56 -6.46 14.19
N THR A 17 4.67 -6.16 15.13
CA THR A 17 3.92 -7.19 15.87
C THR A 17 3.06 -8.02 14.93
N THR A 18 2.31 -7.37 14.04
CA THR A 18 1.40 -8.04 13.09
C THR A 18 2.16 -8.92 12.10
N VAL A 19 3.32 -8.47 11.61
CA VAL A 19 4.21 -9.29 10.76
C VAL A 19 4.74 -10.50 11.51
N GLY A 20 5.05 -10.36 12.81
CA GLY A 20 5.42 -11.48 13.67
C GLY A 20 4.32 -12.54 13.77
N GLU A 21 3.09 -12.11 14.03
CA GLU A 21 1.92 -13.00 14.11
C GLU A 21 1.63 -13.71 12.76
N LEU A 22 1.78 -13.00 11.65
CA LEU A 22 1.66 -13.59 10.30
C LEU A 22 2.72 -14.67 10.06
N ARG A 23 3.96 -14.42 10.49
CA ARG A 23 5.04 -15.40 10.39
C ARG A 23 4.74 -16.66 11.20
N GLU A 24 4.17 -16.52 12.39
CA GLU A 24 3.76 -17.66 13.22
C GLU A 24 2.63 -18.46 12.56
N ALA A 25 1.60 -17.79 12.02
CA ALA A 25 0.53 -18.44 11.27
C ALA A 25 1.08 -19.19 10.04
N ALA A 26 2.02 -18.57 9.30
CA ALA A 26 2.69 -19.18 8.16
C ALA A 26 3.51 -20.42 8.55
N ALA A 27 4.23 -20.36 9.68
CA ALA A 27 4.93 -21.52 10.23
C ALA A 27 3.96 -22.66 10.57
N GLY A 28 2.84 -22.35 11.23
CA GLY A 28 1.79 -23.33 11.51
C GLY A 28 1.20 -23.97 10.24
N MET A 29 1.08 -23.23 9.13
CA MET A 29 0.70 -23.79 7.84
C MET A 29 1.74 -24.75 7.27
N ALA A 30 3.04 -24.43 7.41
CA ALA A 30 4.13 -25.31 7.01
C ALA A 30 4.14 -26.62 7.82
N ASP A 31 3.71 -26.57 9.08
CA ASP A 31 3.54 -27.72 9.97
C ASP A 31 2.25 -28.53 9.71
N GLY A 32 1.52 -28.24 8.63
CA GLY A 32 0.34 -28.99 8.20
C GLY A 32 -0.98 -28.58 8.85
N LEU A 33 -1.03 -27.46 9.57
CA LEU A 33 -2.25 -26.91 10.19
C LEU A 33 -3.02 -25.97 9.24
N THR A 34 -2.88 -26.14 7.93
CA THR A 34 -3.37 -25.18 6.91
C THR A 34 -4.85 -24.84 7.04
N SER A 35 -5.73 -25.81 7.34
CA SER A 35 -7.18 -25.57 7.46
C SER A 35 -7.56 -24.66 8.63
N VAL A 36 -6.74 -24.61 9.68
CA VAL A 36 -6.95 -23.76 10.87
C VAL A 36 -6.22 -22.43 10.70
N GLN A 37 -5.01 -22.47 10.12
CA GLN A 37 -4.14 -21.30 10.04
C GLN A 37 -4.44 -20.40 8.84
N TRP A 38 -5.04 -20.91 7.76
CA TRP A 38 -5.35 -20.09 6.58
C TRP A 38 -6.33 -18.95 6.86
N PRO A 39 -7.48 -19.16 7.53
CA PRO A 39 -8.37 -18.05 7.89
C PRO A 39 -7.70 -17.05 8.84
N VAL A 40 -6.86 -17.52 9.77
CA VAL A 40 -6.09 -16.67 10.69
C VAL A 40 -5.08 -15.82 9.90
N MET A 41 -4.38 -16.41 8.94
CA MET A 41 -3.44 -15.68 8.09
C MET A 41 -4.15 -14.59 7.28
N LEU A 42 -5.31 -14.88 6.70
CA LEU A 42 -6.08 -13.87 5.96
C LEU A 42 -6.55 -12.71 6.85
N ASP A 43 -7.05 -13.01 8.05
CA ASP A 43 -7.47 -11.97 9.02
C ASP A 43 -6.29 -11.08 9.44
N LYS A 44 -5.13 -11.70 9.71
CA LYS A 44 -3.91 -10.95 10.05
C LYS A 44 -3.35 -10.16 8.87
N TYR A 45 -3.50 -10.67 7.66
CA TYR A 45 -3.10 -9.96 6.44
C TYR A 45 -3.98 -8.74 6.19
N ASP A 46 -5.30 -8.86 6.34
CA ASP A 46 -6.22 -7.71 6.27
C ASP A 46 -5.89 -6.66 7.35
N GLY A 47 -5.60 -7.11 8.57
CA GLY A 47 -5.09 -6.26 9.64
C GLY A 47 -3.80 -5.53 9.26
N LEU A 48 -2.84 -6.25 8.66
CA LEU A 48 -1.57 -5.69 8.18
C LEU A 48 -1.82 -4.60 7.11
N CYS A 49 -2.68 -4.87 6.13
CA CYS A 49 -3.05 -3.90 5.09
C CYS A 49 -3.61 -2.62 5.70
N ARG A 50 -4.54 -2.73 6.66
CA ARG A 50 -5.12 -1.56 7.35
C ARG A 50 -4.08 -0.74 8.10
N ILE A 51 -3.13 -1.39 8.77
CA ILE A 51 -2.06 -0.69 9.48
C ILE A 51 -1.13 -0.01 8.48
N PHE A 52 -0.83 -0.64 7.33
CA PHE A 52 -0.04 -0.01 6.27
C PHE A 52 -0.72 1.25 5.71
N TYR A 53 -2.01 1.20 5.42
CA TYR A 53 -2.76 2.41 5.00
C TYR A 53 -2.64 3.53 6.03
N GLN A 54 -2.89 3.22 7.31
CA GLN A 54 -2.77 4.19 8.40
C GLN A 54 -1.35 4.72 8.59
N PHE A 55 -0.33 3.88 8.36
CA PHE A 55 1.06 4.27 8.44
C PHE A 55 1.43 5.24 7.31
N THR A 56 0.98 4.97 6.08
CA THR A 56 1.18 5.86 4.94
C THR A 56 0.53 7.21 5.18
N ASP A 57 -0.72 7.24 5.66
CA ASP A 57 -1.41 8.49 6.04
C ASP A 57 -0.65 9.27 7.12
N ASP A 58 -0.15 8.56 8.15
CA ASP A 58 0.65 9.17 9.22
C ASP A 58 1.98 9.74 8.69
N VAL A 59 2.61 9.09 7.71
CA VAL A 59 3.83 9.57 7.03
C VAL A 59 3.54 10.82 6.21
N GLU A 60 2.48 10.83 5.40
CA GLU A 60 2.08 12.01 4.61
C GLU A 60 1.72 13.20 5.51
N ARG A 61 1.00 12.93 6.60
CA ARG A 61 0.72 13.93 7.63
C ARG A 61 2.02 14.44 8.26
N ALA A 62 2.98 13.57 8.58
CA ALA A 62 4.25 13.98 9.15
C ALA A 62 5.12 14.80 8.17
N ILE A 63 5.10 14.46 6.88
CA ILE A 63 5.73 15.28 5.84
C ILE A 63 5.12 16.69 5.86
N SER A 64 3.78 16.78 5.92
CA SER A 64 3.07 18.06 5.89
C SER A 64 3.21 18.90 7.17
N GLU A 65 3.13 18.27 8.34
CA GLU A 65 3.10 18.97 9.64
C GLU A 65 4.49 19.33 10.16
N ILE A 66 5.46 18.42 10.02
CA ILE A 66 6.79 18.55 10.64
C ILE A 66 7.92 18.58 9.61
N GLY A 67 7.62 18.49 8.31
CA GLY A 67 8.64 18.47 7.26
C GLY A 67 9.52 17.24 7.35
N LEU A 68 8.93 16.05 7.57
CA LEU A 68 9.68 14.80 7.79
C LEU A 68 10.74 14.52 6.71
N ASN A 69 10.43 14.84 5.44
CA ASN A 69 11.33 14.72 4.29
C ASN A 69 12.57 15.64 4.36
N CYS A 70 12.54 16.66 5.22
CA CYS A 70 13.62 17.62 5.43
C CYS A 70 14.35 17.42 6.76
N LEU A 71 13.89 16.48 7.61
CA LEU A 71 14.50 16.20 8.89
C LEU A 71 15.77 15.35 8.71
N ILE A 72 16.87 15.83 9.27
CA ILE A 72 18.13 15.07 9.32
C ILE A 72 18.22 14.38 10.68
N ILE A 73 18.22 13.06 10.67
CA ILE A 73 18.44 12.25 11.86
C ILE A 73 19.95 12.09 12.03
N GLN A 74 20.49 12.66 13.11
CA GLN A 74 21.87 12.44 13.53
C GLN A 74 21.88 11.63 14.82
N PRO A 75 22.77 10.63 14.96
CA PRO A 75 22.91 9.93 16.23
C PRO A 75 23.32 10.92 17.31
N ALA A 76 22.55 10.94 18.41
CA ALA A 76 22.91 11.71 19.59
C ALA A 76 24.23 11.19 20.17
N THR A 77 24.95 12.05 20.90
CA THR A 77 26.10 11.60 21.70
C THR A 77 25.66 10.50 22.66
N MET A 78 26.25 9.33 22.49
CA MET A 78 25.87 8.11 23.21
C MET A 78 26.01 8.31 24.72
N PRO A 79 25.02 7.90 25.54
CA PRO A 79 25.14 7.94 26.98
C PRO A 79 26.28 7.02 27.46
N ALA A 80 26.98 7.45 28.51
CA ALA A 80 28.09 6.67 29.06
C ALA A 80 27.62 5.28 29.51
N GLY A 81 28.22 4.22 28.95
CA GLY A 81 27.93 2.83 29.30
C GLY A 81 27.23 1.99 28.22
N VAL A 82 26.93 2.57 27.05
CA VAL A 82 26.53 1.78 25.88
C VAL A 82 27.77 1.16 25.23
N ASP A 83 27.70 -0.13 24.91
CA ASP A 83 28.75 -0.83 24.16
C ASP A 83 28.95 -0.13 22.80
N LEU A 84 30.04 0.63 22.72
CA LEU A 84 30.28 1.58 21.63
C LEU A 84 30.53 0.83 20.32
N GLU A 85 31.20 -0.31 20.38
CA GLU A 85 31.67 -1.06 19.20
C GLU A 85 30.49 -1.71 18.47
N SER A 86 29.65 -2.48 19.19
CA SER A 86 28.48 -3.12 18.59
C SER A 86 27.40 -2.14 18.13
N THR A 87 27.28 -0.99 18.79
CA THR A 87 26.30 0.03 18.39
C THR A 87 26.81 0.85 17.21
N LEU A 88 28.10 1.19 17.14
CA LEU A 88 28.67 1.90 15.99
C LEU A 88 28.59 1.08 14.70
N ASP A 89 28.74 -0.24 14.79
CA ASP A 89 28.64 -1.14 13.64
C ASP A 89 27.22 -1.23 13.06
N SER A 90 26.18 -1.00 13.87
CA SER A 90 24.77 -1.12 13.45
C SER A 90 24.12 0.21 13.05
N ILE A 91 24.69 1.37 13.44
CA ILE A 91 24.16 2.69 13.08
C ILE A 91 24.00 2.90 11.57
N PRO A 92 24.97 2.53 10.70
CA PRO A 92 24.82 2.70 9.27
C PRO A 92 23.60 1.98 8.71
N ASP A 93 23.31 0.77 9.20
CA ASP A 93 22.16 -0.02 8.78
C ASP A 93 20.85 0.55 9.33
N LEU A 94 20.83 1.05 10.57
CA LEU A 94 19.65 1.69 11.17
C LEU A 94 19.27 3.03 10.51
N LEU A 95 20.25 3.74 9.95
CA LEU A 95 20.05 5.01 9.23
C LEU A 95 20.03 4.83 7.71
N ARG A 96 20.08 3.59 7.22
CA ARG A 96 20.09 3.30 5.80
C ARG A 96 18.75 3.73 5.19
N THR A 97 18.85 4.58 4.15
CA THR A 97 17.71 4.99 3.33
C THR A 97 17.76 4.38 1.93
N LYS A 98 18.89 3.74 1.58
CA LYS A 98 19.03 3.03 0.31
C LYS A 98 18.10 1.81 0.33
N LEU A 99 17.28 1.69 -0.72
CA LEU A 99 16.37 0.56 -0.92
C LEU A 99 17.12 -0.77 -0.93
N ASP A 100 16.37 -1.84 -0.71
CA ASP A 100 16.90 -3.19 -0.86
C ASP A 100 17.16 -3.50 -2.34
N PRO A 101 18.21 -4.28 -2.67
CA PRO A 101 18.61 -4.53 -4.06
C PRO A 101 17.47 -5.06 -4.94
N GLU A 102 16.65 -5.96 -4.40
CA GLU A 102 15.50 -6.54 -5.11
C GLU A 102 14.47 -5.45 -5.49
N ILE A 103 14.23 -4.50 -4.58
CA ILE A 103 13.31 -3.37 -4.80
C ILE A 103 13.92 -2.37 -5.80
N GLU A 104 15.24 -2.14 -5.76
CA GLU A 104 15.94 -1.29 -6.74
C GLU A 104 15.82 -1.86 -8.15
N GLU A 105 15.99 -3.17 -8.30
CA GLU A 105 15.85 -3.89 -9.58
C GLU A 105 14.42 -3.83 -10.10
N GLU A 106 13.42 -4.08 -9.24
CA GLU A 106 12.00 -3.99 -9.60
C GLU A 106 11.63 -2.57 -10.03
N HIS A 107 12.05 -1.56 -9.29
CA HIS A 107 11.82 -0.16 -9.63
C HIS A 107 12.47 0.21 -10.97
N ALA A 108 13.71 -0.22 -11.21
CA ALA A 108 14.39 0.00 -12.48
C ALA A 108 13.68 -0.71 -13.65
N ALA A 109 13.19 -1.93 -13.44
CA ALA A 109 12.41 -2.66 -14.42
C ALA A 109 11.11 -1.92 -14.78
N LEU A 110 10.35 -1.46 -13.78
CA LEU A 110 9.12 -0.69 -13.97
C LEU A 110 9.37 0.60 -14.76
N VAL A 111 10.38 1.40 -14.38
CA VAL A 111 10.75 2.63 -15.09
C VAL A 111 11.13 2.33 -16.54
N SER A 112 11.98 1.32 -16.77
CA SER A 112 12.43 0.95 -18.11
C SER A 112 11.30 0.43 -19.00
N SER A 113 10.28 -0.21 -18.43
CA SER A 113 9.08 -0.67 -19.15
C SER A 113 8.19 0.50 -19.55
N SER A 114 8.04 1.50 -18.67
CA SER A 114 7.26 2.72 -18.92
C SER A 114 7.88 3.58 -20.03
N GLU A 115 9.20 3.68 -20.08
CA GLU A 115 9.92 4.49 -21.09
C GLU A 115 9.94 3.86 -22.49
N ARG A 116 9.75 2.53 -22.59
CA ARG A 116 9.76 1.83 -23.88
C ARG A 116 8.46 1.95 -24.65
N ASN A 117 7.35 2.20 -23.96
CA ASN A 117 6.03 2.01 -24.55
C ASN A 117 5.38 3.33 -25.00
N GLU A 118 5.52 4.45 -24.28
CA GLU A 118 4.75 5.68 -24.57
C GLU A 118 5.45 6.98 -24.16
N SER A 119 4.99 8.12 -24.71
CA SER A 119 5.46 9.45 -24.29
C SER A 119 4.92 9.82 -22.90
N LYS A 120 5.72 10.56 -22.11
CA LYS A 120 5.32 10.98 -20.75
C LYS A 120 3.99 11.74 -20.70
N GLU A 121 3.67 12.49 -21.76
CA GLU A 121 2.42 13.24 -21.87
C GLU A 121 1.21 12.33 -22.06
N GLU A 122 1.36 11.26 -22.83
CA GLU A 122 0.32 10.26 -23.06
C GLU A 122 0.05 9.45 -21.79
N ILE A 123 1.12 9.02 -21.09
CA ILE A 123 1.02 8.33 -19.80
C ILE A 123 0.26 9.19 -18.78
N ASN A 124 0.62 10.48 -18.67
CA ASN A 124 -0.06 11.40 -17.74
C ASN A 124 -1.53 11.63 -18.10
N ARG A 125 -1.86 11.70 -19.40
CA ARG A 125 -3.25 11.85 -19.84
C ARG A 125 -4.07 10.61 -19.49
N ARG A 126 -3.54 9.42 -19.76
CA ARG A 126 -4.19 8.14 -19.43
C ARG A 126 -4.36 7.94 -17.94
N ALA A 127 -3.34 8.27 -17.14
CA ALA A 127 -3.43 8.21 -15.69
C ALA A 127 -4.59 9.08 -15.15
N ARG A 128 -4.78 10.29 -15.68
CA ARG A 128 -5.92 11.14 -15.31
C ARG A 128 -7.25 10.52 -15.70
N MET A 129 -7.38 10.07 -16.94
CA MET A 129 -8.62 9.42 -17.41
C MET A 129 -8.98 8.20 -16.56
N PHE A 130 -7.99 7.42 -16.15
CA PHE A 130 -8.21 6.24 -15.31
C PHE A 130 -8.64 6.65 -13.90
N ASN A 131 -8.02 7.67 -13.32
CA ASN A 131 -8.45 8.19 -12.01
C ASN A 131 -9.88 8.72 -12.05
N ASP A 132 -10.25 9.50 -13.08
CA ASP A 132 -11.60 10.01 -13.26
C ASP A 132 -12.63 8.86 -13.40
N TYR A 133 -12.23 7.77 -14.07
CA TYR A 133 -13.06 6.58 -14.24
C TYR A 133 -13.27 5.81 -12.93
N VAL A 134 -12.21 5.66 -12.12
CA VAL A 134 -12.31 5.03 -10.80
C VAL A 134 -13.24 5.85 -9.89
N GLU A 135 -13.11 7.18 -9.88
CA GLU A 135 -13.99 8.06 -9.10
C GLU A 135 -15.47 7.91 -9.51
N ASP A 136 -15.76 7.83 -10.82
CA ASP A 136 -17.11 7.61 -11.32
C ASP A 136 -17.69 6.25 -10.91
N ILE A 137 -16.87 5.18 -10.93
CA ILE A 137 -17.29 3.86 -10.41
C ILE A 137 -17.60 3.95 -8.91
N GLU A 138 -16.73 4.57 -8.12
CA GLU A 138 -16.93 4.67 -6.67
C GLU A 138 -18.22 5.41 -6.32
N LEU A 139 -18.52 6.50 -7.04
CA LEU A 139 -19.78 7.23 -6.91
C LEU A 139 -20.98 6.38 -7.28
N LYS A 140 -20.93 5.64 -8.40
CA LYS A 140 -22.01 4.73 -8.80
C LYS A 140 -22.24 3.61 -7.79
N ILE A 141 -21.17 3.05 -7.21
CA ILE A 141 -21.27 2.03 -6.16
C ILE A 141 -21.91 2.62 -4.90
N ALA A 142 -21.54 3.85 -4.51
CA ALA A 142 -22.13 4.54 -3.37
C ALA A 142 -23.64 4.81 -3.60
N ASP A 143 -24.01 5.33 -4.77
CA ASP A 143 -25.41 5.57 -5.14
C ASP A 143 -26.23 4.27 -5.18
N TRP A 144 -25.64 3.19 -5.69
CA TRP A 144 -26.29 1.88 -5.71
C TRP A 144 -26.47 1.32 -4.30
N ARG A 145 -25.45 1.43 -3.44
CA ARG A 145 -25.52 1.04 -2.02
C ARG A 145 -26.62 1.81 -1.30
N ASP A 146 -26.70 3.11 -1.48
CA ASP A 146 -27.68 3.96 -0.80
C ASP A 146 -29.10 3.67 -1.31
N THR A 147 -29.26 3.34 -2.60
CA THR A 147 -30.54 2.88 -3.17
C THR A 147 -30.97 1.52 -2.61
N PHE A 148 -30.03 0.59 -2.44
CA PHE A 148 -30.26 -0.75 -1.88
C PHE A 148 -30.59 -0.70 -0.37
N ILE A 149 -29.87 0.12 0.39
CA ILE A 149 -30.13 0.35 1.83
C ILE A 149 -31.49 1.03 2.05
N ALA A 150 -31.90 1.93 1.14
CA ALA A 150 -33.20 2.60 1.19
C ALA A 150 -34.40 1.67 0.88
N GLY A 151 -34.19 0.37 0.67
CA GLY A 151 -35.25 -0.61 0.43
C GLY A 151 -35.99 -0.41 -0.89
N LYS A 152 -35.44 0.39 -1.81
CA LYS A 152 -35.92 0.44 -3.19
C LYS A 152 -35.33 -0.78 -3.90
N GLU A 153 -36.19 -1.62 -4.46
CA GLU A 153 -35.75 -2.77 -5.26
C GLU A 153 -34.66 -2.32 -6.24
N PRO A 154 -33.51 -3.01 -6.30
CA PRO A 154 -32.54 -2.75 -7.34
C PRO A 154 -33.26 -2.89 -8.68
N PRO A 155 -32.93 -2.08 -9.71
CA PRO A 155 -33.52 -2.28 -11.02
C PRO A 155 -33.25 -3.74 -11.44
N LEU A 156 -34.30 -4.56 -11.44
CA LEU A 156 -34.28 -6.01 -11.68
C LEU A 156 -34.00 -6.38 -13.15
N LYS A 157 -33.36 -5.48 -13.89
CA LYS A 157 -32.77 -5.85 -15.16
C LYS A 157 -31.26 -5.94 -14.92
N PRO A 158 -30.62 -7.07 -15.29
CA PRO A 158 -29.22 -7.00 -15.65
C PRO A 158 -29.16 -5.83 -16.62
N VAL A 159 -28.44 -4.78 -16.26
CA VAL A 159 -28.04 -3.77 -17.23
C VAL A 159 -27.28 -4.61 -18.25
N VAL A 160 -27.94 -4.91 -19.37
CA VAL A 160 -27.25 -5.48 -20.53
C VAL A 160 -26.11 -4.50 -20.73
N PRO A 161 -24.83 -4.95 -20.58
CA PRO A 161 -23.70 -4.06 -20.78
C PRO A 161 -23.98 -3.35 -22.09
N SER A 162 -24.02 -2.01 -22.06
CA SER A 162 -24.09 -1.31 -23.32
C SER A 162 -22.87 -1.73 -24.14
N ALA A 163 -22.90 -1.60 -25.46
CA ALA A 163 -21.75 -1.96 -26.28
C ALA A 163 -20.46 -1.24 -25.84
N ASP A 164 -20.59 -0.10 -25.14
CA ASP A 164 -19.49 0.63 -24.51
C ASP A 164 -18.99 -0.03 -23.21
N ASP A 165 -19.86 -0.60 -22.38
CA ASP A 165 -19.47 -1.28 -21.14
C ASP A 165 -18.72 -2.59 -21.42
N ASP A 166 -19.09 -3.33 -22.47
CA ASP A 166 -18.35 -4.51 -22.94
C ASP A 166 -16.96 -4.13 -23.49
N ALA A 167 -16.82 -2.96 -24.11
CA ALA A 167 -15.52 -2.45 -24.53
C ALA A 167 -14.66 -2.07 -23.32
N ILE A 168 -15.28 -1.48 -22.29
CA ILE A 168 -14.61 -1.10 -21.05
C ILE A 168 -14.14 -2.33 -20.26
N ILE A 169 -14.99 -3.36 -20.12
CA ILE A 169 -14.61 -4.62 -19.49
C ILE A 169 -13.45 -5.27 -20.27
N ARG A 170 -13.45 -5.24 -21.61
CA ARG A 170 -12.35 -5.77 -22.41
C ARG A 170 -11.05 -4.99 -22.28
N ILE A 171 -11.11 -3.67 -22.10
CA ILE A 171 -9.94 -2.84 -21.81
C ILE A 171 -9.37 -3.21 -20.43
N ILE A 172 -10.23 -3.42 -19.43
CA ILE A 172 -9.82 -3.73 -18.05
C ILE A 172 -9.31 -5.18 -17.91
N GLU A 173 -10.00 -6.16 -18.50
CA GLU A 173 -9.68 -7.59 -18.36
C GLU A 173 -8.62 -8.07 -19.36
N PHE A 174 -8.58 -7.51 -20.57
CA PHE A 174 -7.75 -8.03 -21.67
C PHE A 174 -6.82 -7.00 -22.29
N GLY A 175 -6.87 -5.72 -21.86
CA GLY A 175 -6.06 -4.66 -22.43
C GLY A 175 -6.35 -4.39 -23.91
N ASP A 176 -7.53 -4.76 -24.39
CA ASP A 176 -7.86 -4.67 -25.82
C ASP A 176 -7.98 -3.18 -26.21
N GLY A 177 -7.04 -2.69 -27.03
CA GLY A 177 -6.83 -1.26 -27.31
C GLY A 177 -5.46 -0.68 -26.88
N LEU A 178 -4.59 -1.50 -26.27
CA LEU A 178 -3.19 -1.18 -25.91
C LEU A 178 -2.16 -1.57 -27.00
N GLN A 179 -2.57 -1.69 -28.26
CA GLN A 179 -1.66 -1.89 -29.41
C GLN A 179 -1.52 -0.64 -30.26
#